data_AF-A0A4Y3VSV6-F1
#
_entry.id   AF-A0A4Y3VSV6-F1
#
_cell.length_a   1.000
_cell.length_b   1.000
_cell.length_c   1.000
_cell.angle_alpha   90.00
_cell.angle_beta   90.00
_cell.angle_gamma   90.00
#
_symmetry.space_group_name_H-M   'P 1'
#
loop_
_entity.id
_entity.type
_entity.pdbx_description
1 polymer ?
#
loop_
_entity_poly.entity_id
_entity_poly.type
_entity_poly.pdbx_seq_one_letter_code
_entity_poly.pdbx_strand_id
1 'polypeptide(L)'
;MWGGSLAFASLHAAVVMATTQALDLPLPPARVALAYLAASSAAVLLPTPGGLGSLDAALAFALTLAGAPGGAAASVVLGYRLLTVWLPLVPGLVTLGVLVRRAVL
;
A
#
# COMPACT_ATOMS: atom_id res chain seq x y z
N MET A 1 -18.35 5.77 -12.18
CA MET A 1 -17.22 4.81 -12.07
C MET A 1 -15.88 5.50 -11.84
N TRP A 2 -15.64 6.70 -12.38
CA TRP A 2 -14.37 7.44 -12.21
C TRP A 2 -14.08 7.93 -10.78
N GLY A 3 -15.08 8.45 -10.06
CA GLY A 3 -14.87 9.00 -8.71
C GLY A 3 -14.34 8.00 -7.69
N GLY A 4 -14.84 6.76 -7.73
CA GLY A 4 -14.36 5.68 -6.84
C GLY A 4 -12.92 5.27 -7.14
N SER A 5 -12.54 5.21 -8.42
CA SER A 5 -11.15 4.92 -8.83
C SER A 5 -10.18 6.01 -8.36
N LEU A 6 -10.58 7.28 -8.52
CA LEU A 6 -9.77 8.41 -8.08
C LEU A 6 -9.62 8.44 -6.55
N ALA A 7 -10.72 8.20 -5.83
CA ALA A 7 -10.72 8.13 -4.36
C ALA A 7 -9.86 6.98 -3.84
N PHE A 8 -9.89 5.83 -4.50
CA PHE A 8 -9.05 4.70 -4.15
C PHE A 8 -7.56 5.05 -4.29
N ALA A 9 -7.17 5.60 -5.45
CA ALA A 9 -5.79 5.99 -5.71
C ALA A 9 -5.31 7.09 -4.75
N SER A 10 -6.15 8.09 -4.46
CA SER A 10 -5.79 9.18 -3.55
C SER A 10 -5.67 8.72 -2.10
N LEU A 11 -6.55 7.83 -1.63
CA LEU A 11 -6.45 7.24 -0.29
C LEU A 11 -5.17 6.42 -0.15
N HIS A 12 -4.80 5.62 -1.16
CA HIS A 12 -3.59 4.83 -1.12
C HIS A 12 -2.33 5.72 -1.15
N ALA A 13 -2.31 6.75 -1.99
CA ALA A 13 -1.26 7.75 -1.97
C ALA A 13 -1.16 8.45 -0.61
N ALA A 14 -2.29 8.76 0.03
CA ALA A 14 -2.33 9.37 1.36
C ALA A 14 -1.75 8.45 2.44
N VAL A 15 -1.98 7.15 2.37
CA VAL A 15 -1.36 6.17 3.27
C VAL A 15 0.16 6.17 3.10
N VAL A 16 0.67 6.14 1.86
CA VAL A 16 2.12 6.18 1.61
C VAL A 16 2.72 7.52 2.06
N MET A 17 2.03 8.64 1.84
CA MET A 17 2.45 9.95 2.37
C MET A 17 2.53 9.91 3.90
N ALA A 18 1.49 9.43 4.58
CA ALA A 18 1.47 9.32 6.03
C ALA A 18 2.60 8.44 6.58
N THR A 19 2.90 7.31 5.93
CA THR A 19 4.00 6.43 6.38
C THR A 19 5.38 7.03 6.10
N THR A 20 5.58 7.74 4.98
CA THR A 20 6.84 8.46 4.73
C THR A 20 7.05 9.59 5.76
N GLN A 21 5.99 10.30 6.14
CA GLN A 21 6.05 11.34 7.18
C GLN A 21 6.28 10.75 8.57
N ALA A 22 5.63 9.63 8.90
CA ALA A 22 5.84 8.93 10.18
C ALA A 22 7.26 8.36 10.34
N LEU A 23 7.97 8.15 9.23
CA LEU A 23 9.37 7.72 9.20
C LEU A 23 10.34 8.90 8.99
N ASP A 24 9.87 10.14 9.12
CA ASP A 24 10.65 11.38 8.98
C ASP A 24 11.44 11.48 7.67
N LEU A 25 10.90 10.92 6.57
CA LEU A 25 11.56 10.98 5.28
C LEU A 25 11.38 12.37 4.65
N PRO A 26 12.47 13.05 4.24
CA PRO A 26 12.42 14.39 3.67
C PRO A 26 11.97 14.38 2.20
N LEU A 27 10.85 13.73 1.91
CA LEU A 27 10.26 13.62 0.58
C LEU A 27 9.05 14.56 0.46
N PRO A 28 8.98 15.41 -0.58
CA PRO A 28 7.79 16.21 -0.85
C PRO A 28 6.56 15.31 -1.05
N PRO A 29 5.40 15.62 -0.42
CA PRO A 29 4.19 14.80 -0.54
C PRO A 29 3.75 14.55 -1.99
N ALA A 30 3.86 15.57 -2.86
CA ALA A 30 3.56 15.44 -4.29
C ALA A 30 4.46 14.41 -5.00
N ARG A 31 5.75 14.34 -4.62
CA ARG A 31 6.69 13.34 -5.19
C ARG A 31 6.32 11.93 -4.73
N VAL A 32 5.92 11.76 -3.47
CA VAL A 32 5.46 10.47 -2.93
C VAL A 32 4.19 10.00 -3.62
N ALA A 33 3.22 10.90 -3.83
CA ALA A 33 2.00 10.58 -4.56
C ALA A 33 2.28 10.15 -6.01
N LEU A 34 3.18 10.87 -6.72
CA LEU A 34 3.63 10.49 -8.06
C LEU A 34 4.36 9.14 -8.06
N ALA A 35 5.21 8.87 -7.07
CA ALA A 35 5.89 7.58 -6.93
C ALA A 35 4.89 6.43 -6.76
N TYR A 36 3.83 6.62 -5.95
CA TYR A 36 2.75 5.63 -5.81
C TYR A 36 2.01 5.41 -7.12
N LEU A 37 1.62 6.47 -7.84
CA LEU A 37 0.91 6.35 -9.11
C LEU A 37 1.76 5.65 -10.18
N ALA A 38 3.05 5.98 -10.25
CA ALA A 38 4.01 5.34 -11.15
C ALA A 38 4.19 3.85 -10.80
N ALA A 39 4.39 3.53 -9.51
CA ALA A 39 4.50 2.16 -9.04
C ALA A 39 3.23 1.35 -9.31
N SER A 40 2.06 1.92 -9.05
CA SER A 40 0.76 1.28 -9.32
C SER A 40 0.56 1.02 -10.81
N SER A 41 0.96 1.95 -11.67
CA SER A 41 0.89 1.78 -13.12
C SER A 41 1.85 0.68 -13.59
N ALA A 42 3.06 0.65 -13.05
CA ALA A 42 4.06 -0.37 -13.37
C ALA A 42 3.67 -1.77 -12.87
N ALA A 43 3.04 -1.86 -11.70
CA ALA A 43 2.62 -3.14 -11.11
C ALA A 43 1.60 -3.90 -11.97
N VAL A 44 0.77 -3.19 -12.74
CA VAL A 44 -0.21 -3.81 -13.67
C VAL A 44 0.48 -4.58 -14.80
N LEU A 45 1.73 -4.23 -15.13
CA LEU A 45 2.50 -4.92 -16.17
C LEU A 45 3.00 -6.30 -15.70
N LEU A 46 3.02 -6.56 -14.39
CA LEU A 46 3.48 -7.83 -13.85
C LEU A 46 2.28 -8.77 -13.64
N PRO A 47 2.31 -10.01 -14.17
CA PRO A 47 1.27 -11.00 -13.95
C PRO A 47 1.40 -11.63 -12.55
N THR A 48 1.14 -10.86 -11.51
CA THR A 48 1.12 -11.34 -10.12
C THR A 48 -0.31 -11.46 -9.61
N PRO A 49 -0.78 -12.65 -9.19
CA PRO A 49 -2.10 -12.79 -8.59
C PRO A 49 -2.21 -11.92 -7.32
N GLY A 50 -3.24 -11.07 -7.27
CA GLY A 50 -3.56 -10.24 -6.10
C GLY A 50 -2.69 -9.01 -5.85
N GLY A 51 -1.75 -8.65 -6.74
CA GLY A 51 -0.88 -7.48 -6.57
C GLY A 51 0.03 -7.54 -5.32
N LEU A 52 0.15 -8.72 -4.72
CA LEU A 52 1.07 -9.01 -3.62
C LEU A 52 2.47 -9.18 -4.22
N GLY A 53 3.44 -8.39 -3.76
CA GLY A 53 4.83 -8.43 -4.23
C GLY A 53 5.16 -7.49 -5.41
N SER A 54 4.33 -7.38 -6.46
CA SER A 54 4.63 -6.50 -7.61
C SER A 54 4.58 -5.02 -7.25
N LEU A 55 3.48 -4.57 -6.61
CA LEU A 55 3.36 -3.21 -6.12
C LEU A 55 4.41 -2.90 -5.05
N ASP A 56 4.77 -3.87 -4.21
CA ASP A 56 5.77 -3.68 -3.16
C ASP A 56 7.15 -3.39 -3.73
N ALA A 57 7.57 -4.20 -4.70
CA ALA A 57 8.84 -4.01 -5.39
C ALA A 57 8.84 -2.68 -6.18
N ALA A 58 7.76 -2.40 -6.92
CA ALA A 58 7.63 -1.17 -7.69
C ALA A 58 7.62 0.08 -6.80
N LEU A 59 6.94 0.04 -5.65
CA LEU A 59 6.86 1.15 -4.71
C LEU A 59 8.18 1.38 -3.98
N ALA A 60 8.81 0.31 -3.48
CA ALA A 60 10.14 0.39 -2.87
C ALA A 60 11.16 0.98 -3.86
N PHE A 61 11.12 0.52 -5.11
CA PHE A 61 11.98 1.04 -6.18
C PHE A 61 11.68 2.51 -6.48
N ALA A 62 10.41 2.88 -6.69
CA ALA A 62 10.01 4.26 -6.99
C ALA A 62 10.37 5.24 -5.87
N LEU A 63 10.21 4.86 -4.60
CA LEU A 63 10.61 5.68 -3.46
C LEU A 63 12.13 5.80 -3.33
N THR A 64 12.87 4.73 -3.62
CA THR A 64 14.34 4.76 -3.66
C THR A 64 14.82 5.73 -4.74
N LEU A 65 14.24 5.66 -5.95
CA LEU A 65 14.52 6.62 -7.03
C LEU A 65 14.11 8.06 -6.68
N ALA A 66 13.06 8.22 -5.86
CA ALA A 66 12.62 9.53 -5.38
C ALA A 66 13.55 10.15 -4.32
N GLY A 67 14.53 9.38 -3.81
CA GLY A 67 15.56 9.81 -2.87
C GLY A 67 15.49 9.17 -1.48
N ALA A 68 14.59 8.20 -1.26
CA ALA A 68 14.54 7.48 0.02
C ALA A 68 15.74 6.52 0.16
N PRO A 69 16.34 6.39 1.36
CA PRO A 69 17.24 5.28 1.65
C PRO A 69 16.51 3.93 1.45
N GLY A 70 17.16 2.94 0.85
CA GLY A 70 16.49 1.66 0.50
C GLY A 70 15.83 0.94 1.68
N GLY A 71 16.47 0.92 2.85
CA GLY A 71 15.89 0.33 4.06
C GLY A 71 14.65 1.10 4.56
N ALA A 72 14.64 2.42 4.40
CA ALA A 72 13.49 3.25 4.73
C ALA A 72 12.35 3.07 3.71
N ALA A 73 12.66 2.97 2.42
CA ALA A 73 11.67 2.65 1.39
C ALA A 73 10.97 1.30 1.66
N ALA A 74 11.72 0.28 2.06
CA ALA A 74 11.15 -1.00 2.48
C ALA A 74 10.25 -0.86 3.72
N SER A 75 10.66 -0.03 4.68
CA SER A 75 9.86 0.26 5.89
C SER A 75 8.54 0.98 5.56
N VAL A 76 8.57 1.91 4.60
CA VAL A 76 7.36 2.57 4.06
C VAL A 76 6.39 1.56 3.46
N VAL A 77 6.90 0.62 2.65
CA VAL A 77 6.08 -0.45 2.05
C VAL A 77 5.46 -1.35 3.11
N LEU A 78 6.22 -1.72 4.15
CA LEU A 78 5.68 -2.49 5.28
C LEU A 78 4.58 -1.73 6.02
N GLY A 79 4.79 -0.45 6.33
CA GLY A 79 3.76 0.39 6.95
C GLY A 79 2.51 0.51 6.08
N TYR A 80 2.69 0.66 4.77
CA TYR A 80 1.59 0.67 3.80
C TYR A 80 0.81 -0.65 3.80
N ARG A 81 1.49 -1.80 3.80
CA ARG A 81 0.84 -3.14 3.87
C ARG A 81 0.13 -3.39 5.20
N LEU A 82 0.70 -2.93 6.29
CA LEU A 82 0.06 -3.02 7.61
C LEU A 82 -1.29 -2.31 7.60
N LEU A 83 -1.37 -1.11 7.01
CA LEU A 83 -2.57 -0.29 6.99
C LEU A 83 -3.59 -0.72 5.93
N THR A 84 -3.14 -1.23 4.78
CA THR A 84 -4.05 -1.56 3.64
C THR A 84 -4.46 -3.02 3.58
N VAL A 85 -3.64 -3.93 4.12
CA VAL A 85 -3.88 -5.37 4.03
C VAL A 85 -4.12 -5.95 5.41
N TRP A 86 -3.21 -5.74 6.36
CA TRP A 86 -3.25 -6.50 7.62
C TRP A 86 -4.31 -5.96 8.58
N LEU A 87 -4.41 -4.64 8.73
CA LEU A 87 -5.40 -4.01 9.59
C LEU A 87 -6.85 -4.33 9.16
N PRO A 88 -7.23 -4.26 7.86
CA PRO A 88 -8.56 -4.67 7.41
C PRO A 88 -8.79 -6.19 7.45
N LEU A 89 -7.74 -7.01 7.37
CA LEU A 89 -7.85 -8.46 7.42
C LEU A 89 -8.27 -8.98 8.80
N VAL A 90 -7.78 -8.36 9.88
CA VAL A 90 -8.08 -8.75 11.27
C VAL A 90 -9.60 -8.86 11.55
N PRO A 91 -10.43 -7.83 11.34
CA PRO A 91 -11.87 -7.95 11.60
C PRO A 91 -12.53 -9.01 10.71
N GLY A 92 -12.06 -9.21 9.47
CA GLY A 92 -12.57 -10.27 8.59
C GLY A 92 -12.27 -11.67 9.11
N LEU A 93 -11.07 -11.91 9.64
CA LEU A 93 -10.72 -13.18 10.26
C LEU A 93 -11.49 -13.40 11.57
N VAL A 94 -11.71 -12.35 12.35
CA VAL A 94 -12.52 -12.43 13.58
C VAL A 94 -13.96 -12.80 13.26
N THR A 95 -14.60 -12.12 12.29
CA THR A 95 -15.98 -12.43 11.91
C THR A 95 -16.11 -13.84 11.34
N LEU A 96 -15.18 -14.26 10.48
CA LEU A 96 -15.13 -15.63 9.96
C LEU A 96 -15.00 -16.65 11.09
N GLY A 97 -14.07 -16.42 12.03
CA GLY A 97 -13.87 -17.29 13.19
C GLY A 97 -15.11 -17.39 14.08
N VAL A 98 -15.86 -16.29 14.24
CA VAL A 98 -17.14 -16.30 14.96
C VAL A 98 -18.21 -17.12 14.22
N LEU A 99 -18.31 -16.98 12.89
CA LEU A 99 -19.29 -17.72 12.08
C LEU A 99 -19.02 -19.24 12.07
N VAL A 100 -17.75 -19.63 11.93
CA VAL A 100 -17.31 -21.03 12.00
C VAL A 100 -17.62 -21.61 13.38
N ARG A 101 -17.35 -20.86 14.47
CA ARG A 101 -17.70 -21.30 15.84
C ARG A 101 -19.20 -21.45 16.07
N ARG A 102 -20.03 -20.72 15.31
CA ARG A 102 -21.49 -20.79 15.39
C ARG A 102 -22.10 -21.84 14.45
N ALA A 103 -21.29 -22.60 13.71
CA ALA A 103 -21.72 -23.58 12.71
C ALA A 103 -22.69 -23.00 11.66
N VAL A 104 -22.54 -21.71 11.34
CA VAL A 104 -23.29 -21.02 10.28
C VAL A 104 -22.64 -21.26 8.91
N LEU A 105 -21.35 -21.60 8.92
CA LEU A 105 -20.51 -22.04 7.79
C LEU A 105 -19.98 -23.43 8.12
#